data_AF-A0A951YYR2-F1
#
_entry.id   AF-A0A951YYR2-F1
#
_cell.length_a   1.000
_cell.length_b   1.000
_cell.length_c   1.000
_cell.angle_alpha   90.00
_cell.angle_beta   90.00
_cell.angle_gamma   90.00
#
_symmetry.space_group_name_H-M   'P 1'
#
loop_
_entity.id
_entity.type
_entity.pdbx_description
1 polymer ?
#
loop_
_entity_poly.entity_id
_entity_poly.type
_entity_poly.pdbx_seq_one_letter_code
_entity_poly.pdbx_strand_id
1 'polypeptide(L)'
;TRRPVFELRRARERGHVLVGLAVAIANVDEMIELIKASPTPPIAKERLMARPWRAGVAREMLERAGSDIAEFRPEGVDSSVGLQGDVYRLSDVQAGEILQMRLQRLTGLEQDKIVQEYREVIDQIIDLLDILARPERITTIVGDELKAIKAEYGDARRSVIELNVSEIDTEDLIAPQDMVVTLSHSGYIKSQPVSEYRSQKRGGRGRQAAAMKEEDWIDQLFIANTHQYILCFSNRGRVYWIKVWEVPQGTRNARGRPIVNLFPLADGEKITVVLPVQTFDESHFVFMATSLGTVKKTPLSEFSNPRRAGIIAVDLDEGDFLIGAAVTDGSHDVMLFSDAGKAVRFHENDVRPMGRNARGVRGMSLEEGQQVISMLVAGDEERSVLTATENGFGKRTPIGEYTRHGRGTKGMIAIQTSERNGKVVGAVLVEPNDEIMLITTGGVLVRTRVSEIREMGRATQGVTLIAVDEGTTLSRVQRVVERDAAENGDAELETAAANALGPVGPMPNERDEIEDDTADRGPEDGDGTSDGSDGDGGDGGDPNGAG
;
A
#
# COMPACT_ATOMS: atom_id res chain seq x y z
N THR A 1 -15.59 -27.44 -38.41
CA THR A 1 -15.85 -28.36 -39.55
C THR A 1 -17.34 -28.50 -39.91
N ARG A 2 -18.31 -28.39 -38.97
CA ARG A 2 -19.75 -28.54 -39.29
C ARG A 2 -20.29 -27.60 -40.39
N ARG A 3 -19.87 -26.32 -40.41
CA ARG A 3 -20.27 -25.33 -41.43
C ARG A 3 -19.82 -25.72 -42.85
N PRO A 4 -18.51 -25.96 -43.10
CA PRO A 4 -18.05 -26.45 -44.42
C PRO A 4 -18.70 -27.76 -44.86
N VAL A 5 -18.95 -28.72 -43.95
CA VAL A 5 -19.63 -29.98 -44.28
C VAL A 5 -21.08 -29.74 -44.74
N PHE A 6 -21.79 -28.84 -44.06
CA PHE A 6 -23.16 -28.47 -44.44
C PHE A 6 -23.22 -27.76 -45.79
N GLU A 7 -22.32 -26.81 -46.01
CA GLU A 7 -22.21 -26.08 -47.28
C GLU A 7 -21.83 -27.01 -48.44
N LEU A 8 -20.89 -27.94 -48.21
CA LEU A 8 -20.49 -28.93 -49.21
C LEU A 8 -21.66 -29.82 -49.62
N ARG A 9 -22.47 -30.28 -48.65
CA ARG A 9 -23.67 -31.07 -48.95
C ARG A 9 -24.65 -30.30 -49.83
N ARG A 10 -24.96 -29.04 -49.50
CA ARG A 10 -25.84 -28.20 -50.33
C ARG A 10 -25.26 -27.93 -51.71
N ALA A 11 -23.96 -27.65 -51.80
CA ALA A 11 -23.29 -27.40 -53.07
C ALA A 11 -23.34 -28.63 -53.98
N ARG A 12 -23.10 -29.84 -53.45
CA ARG A 12 -23.26 -31.11 -54.18
C ARG A 12 -24.69 -31.31 -54.70
N GLU A 13 -25.70 -31.13 -53.85
CA GLU A 13 -27.11 -31.24 -54.24
C GLU A 13 -27.47 -30.26 -55.37
N ARG A 14 -27.01 -29.01 -55.29
CA ARG A 14 -27.22 -27.99 -56.33
C ARG A 14 -26.46 -28.30 -57.61
N GLY A 15 -25.19 -28.68 -57.50
CA GLY A 15 -24.33 -29.07 -58.61
C GLY A 15 -24.92 -30.24 -59.39
N HIS A 16 -25.46 -31.24 -58.69
CA HIS A 16 -26.13 -32.38 -59.31
C HIS A 16 -27.31 -31.97 -60.19
N VAL A 17 -28.15 -31.04 -59.74
CA VAL A 17 -29.24 -30.50 -60.57
C VAL A 17 -28.69 -29.72 -61.77
N LEU A 18 -27.72 -28.84 -61.56
CA LEU A 18 -27.14 -28.00 -62.60
C LEU A 18 -26.46 -28.81 -63.71
N VAL A 19 -25.77 -29.90 -63.38
CA VAL A 19 -25.23 -30.85 -64.38
C VAL A 19 -26.34 -31.40 -65.26
N GLY A 20 -27.45 -31.84 -64.66
CA GLY A 20 -28.59 -32.38 -65.41
C GLY A 20 -29.19 -31.36 -66.38
N LEU A 21 -29.31 -30.11 -65.94
CA LEU A 21 -29.78 -29.01 -66.79
C LEU A 21 -28.78 -28.68 -67.91
N ALA A 22 -27.48 -28.67 -67.64
CA ALA A 22 -26.45 -28.45 -68.65
C ALA A 22 -26.43 -29.56 -69.71
N VAL A 23 -26.60 -30.82 -69.29
CA VAL A 23 -26.75 -31.96 -70.20
C VAL A 23 -28.03 -31.82 -71.02
N ALA A 24 -29.13 -31.36 -70.43
CA ALA A 24 -30.37 -31.13 -71.16
C ALA A 24 -30.25 -30.04 -72.23
N ILE A 25 -29.54 -28.95 -71.93
CA ILE A 25 -29.26 -27.89 -72.91
C ILE A 25 -28.44 -28.44 -74.10
N ALA A 26 -27.44 -29.28 -73.83
CA ALA A 26 -26.61 -29.86 -74.89
C ALA A 26 -27.34 -30.89 -75.79
N ASN A 27 -28.49 -31.41 -75.34
CA ASN A 27 -29.26 -32.46 -76.04
C ASN A 27 -30.75 -32.06 -76.22
N VAL A 28 -31.04 -30.76 -76.29
CA VAL A 28 -32.41 -30.22 -76.18
C VAL A 28 -33.38 -30.82 -77.20
N ASP A 29 -32.97 -30.91 -78.47
CA ASP A 29 -33.83 -31.40 -79.55
C ASP A 29 -34.20 -32.87 -79.35
N GLU A 30 -33.20 -33.72 -79.06
CA GLU A 30 -33.40 -35.15 -78.82
C GLU A 30 -34.26 -35.43 -77.57
N MET A 31 -34.12 -34.62 -76.52
CA MET A 31 -34.95 -34.71 -75.32
C MET A 31 -36.39 -34.28 -75.58
N ILE A 32 -36.61 -33.19 -76.33
CA ILE A 32 -37.96 -32.72 -76.68
C ILE A 32 -38.69 -33.76 -77.53
N GLU A 33 -38.03 -34.36 -78.51
CA GLU A 33 -38.62 -35.44 -79.32
C GLU A 33 -39.05 -36.63 -78.46
N LEU A 34 -38.19 -37.07 -77.53
CA LEU A 34 -38.49 -38.16 -76.60
C LEU A 34 -39.66 -37.82 -75.67
N ILE A 35 -39.72 -36.59 -75.16
CA ILE A 35 -40.82 -36.11 -74.31
C ILE A 35 -42.13 -36.07 -75.10
N LYS A 36 -42.13 -35.53 -76.33
CA LYS A 36 -43.32 -35.47 -77.19
C LYS A 36 -43.85 -36.85 -77.59
N ALA A 37 -42.98 -37.83 -77.76
CA ALA A 37 -43.34 -39.21 -78.08
C ALA A 37 -43.82 -40.03 -76.85
N SER A 38 -43.83 -39.42 -75.66
CA SER A 38 -44.19 -40.09 -74.41
C SER A 38 -45.63 -39.76 -73.99
N PRO A 39 -46.50 -40.76 -73.72
CA PRO A 39 -47.92 -40.51 -73.42
C PRO A 39 -48.17 -39.76 -72.10
N THR A 40 -47.28 -39.89 -71.11
CA THR A 40 -47.44 -39.26 -69.78
C THR A 40 -46.09 -38.77 -69.23
N PRO A 41 -46.09 -37.78 -68.31
CA PRO A 41 -44.86 -37.29 -67.67
C PRO A 41 -44.03 -38.36 -66.93
N PRO A 42 -44.63 -39.32 -66.19
CA PRO A 42 -43.88 -40.42 -65.59
C PRO A 42 -43.15 -41.29 -66.63
N ILE A 43 -43.81 -41.62 -67.75
CA ILE A 43 -43.20 -42.40 -68.84
C ILE A 43 -42.07 -41.61 -69.50
N ALA A 44 -42.24 -40.31 -69.69
CA ALA A 44 -41.17 -39.45 -70.21
C ALA A 44 -39.96 -39.44 -69.28
N LYS A 45 -40.17 -39.34 -67.96
CA LYS A 45 -39.12 -39.38 -66.94
C LYS A 45 -38.33 -40.69 -66.97
N GLU A 46 -39.02 -41.84 -67.01
CA GLU A 46 -38.39 -43.16 -67.12
C GLU A 46 -37.55 -43.28 -68.40
N ARG A 47 -38.06 -42.82 -69.54
CA ARG A 47 -37.34 -42.85 -70.82
C ARG A 47 -36.12 -41.93 -70.82
N LEU A 48 -36.21 -40.75 -70.20
CA LEU A 48 -35.08 -39.82 -70.06
C LEU A 48 -33.95 -40.42 -69.22
N MET A 49 -34.28 -41.19 -68.17
CA MET A 49 -33.28 -41.87 -67.32
C MET A 49 -32.67 -43.11 -67.99
N ALA A 50 -33.45 -43.85 -68.79
CA ALA A 50 -32.98 -45.08 -69.44
C ALA A 50 -31.96 -44.82 -70.56
N ARG A 51 -32.06 -43.68 -71.26
CA ARG A 51 -31.21 -43.33 -72.40
C ARG A 51 -29.90 -42.65 -71.95
N PRO A 52 -28.74 -43.01 -72.53
CA PRO A 52 -27.50 -42.26 -72.36
C PRO A 52 -27.49 -40.96 -73.19
N TRP A 53 -27.02 -39.86 -72.59
CA TRP A 53 -26.96 -38.53 -73.22
C TRP A 53 -25.52 -38.06 -73.42
N ARG A 54 -25.28 -37.09 -74.32
CA ARG A 54 -23.96 -36.49 -74.48
C ARG A 54 -23.68 -35.55 -73.31
N ALA A 55 -22.55 -35.71 -72.64
CA ALA A 55 -22.22 -34.92 -71.44
C ALA A 55 -21.97 -33.43 -71.75
N GLY A 56 -21.45 -33.10 -72.93
CA GLY A 56 -21.20 -31.71 -73.34
C GLY A 56 -20.30 -30.97 -72.34
N VAL A 57 -20.68 -29.74 -71.99
CA VAL A 57 -19.94 -28.87 -71.05
C VAL A 57 -19.83 -29.48 -69.64
N ALA A 58 -20.73 -30.41 -69.26
CA ALA A 58 -20.64 -31.09 -67.98
C ALA A 58 -19.34 -31.90 -67.82
N ARG A 59 -18.80 -32.43 -68.93
CA ARG A 59 -17.55 -33.18 -68.95
C ARG A 59 -16.36 -32.30 -68.63
N GLU A 60 -16.23 -31.17 -69.32
CA GLU A 60 -15.10 -30.24 -69.16
C GLU A 60 -14.96 -29.79 -67.69
N MET A 61 -16.10 -29.53 -67.02
CA MET A 61 -16.09 -29.07 -65.63
C MET A 61 -15.76 -30.19 -64.63
N LEU A 62 -16.20 -31.42 -64.88
CA LEU A 62 -15.85 -32.57 -64.05
C LEU A 62 -14.38 -33.00 -64.25
N GLU A 63 -13.83 -32.85 -65.46
CA GLU A 63 -12.41 -33.11 -65.75
C GLU A 63 -11.49 -32.03 -65.16
N ARG A 64 -11.91 -30.75 -65.20
CA ARG A 64 -11.18 -29.63 -64.57
C ARG A 64 -11.00 -29.79 -63.07
N ALA A 65 -11.91 -30.50 -62.42
CA ALA A 65 -11.88 -30.69 -60.99
C ALA A 65 -10.77 -31.64 -60.50
N GLY A 66 -10.14 -32.42 -61.38
CA GLY A 66 -8.93 -33.22 -61.10
C GLY A 66 -9.07 -34.35 -60.05
N SER A 67 -10.17 -34.39 -59.30
CA SER A 67 -10.48 -35.34 -58.23
C SER A 67 -11.40 -36.48 -58.71
N ASP A 68 -11.54 -37.52 -57.89
CA ASP A 68 -12.52 -38.58 -58.11
C ASP A 68 -13.91 -37.97 -58.31
N ILE A 69 -14.52 -38.20 -59.48
CA ILE A 69 -15.86 -37.69 -59.85
C ILE A 69 -16.90 -38.08 -58.77
N ALA A 70 -16.64 -39.15 -58.01
CA ALA A 70 -17.45 -39.55 -56.88
C ALA A 70 -17.57 -38.46 -55.78
N GLU A 71 -16.58 -37.59 -55.60
CA GLU A 71 -16.58 -36.53 -54.58
C GLU A 71 -17.55 -35.38 -54.88
N PHE A 72 -18.02 -35.26 -56.13
CA PHE A 72 -19.02 -34.26 -56.54
C PHE A 72 -20.46 -34.78 -56.42
N ARG A 73 -20.62 -36.09 -56.20
CA ARG A 73 -21.92 -36.74 -56.12
C ARG A 73 -22.58 -36.46 -54.76
N PRO A 74 -23.88 -36.12 -54.71
CA PRO A 74 -24.62 -36.04 -53.46
C PRO A 74 -24.70 -37.40 -52.75
N GLU A 75 -24.83 -37.37 -51.42
CA GLU A 75 -25.05 -38.57 -50.62
C GLU A 75 -26.37 -39.26 -51.00
N GLY A 76 -26.34 -40.58 -51.20
CA GLY A 76 -27.54 -41.39 -51.51
C GLY A 76 -27.90 -41.48 -53.00
N VAL A 77 -27.14 -40.83 -53.90
CA VAL A 77 -27.28 -41.02 -55.34
C VAL A 77 -26.51 -42.26 -55.79
N ASP A 78 -27.13 -43.14 -56.58
CA ASP A 78 -26.49 -44.37 -57.05
C ASP A 78 -25.28 -44.08 -57.96
N SER A 79 -24.26 -44.94 -57.88
CA SER A 79 -23.09 -44.91 -58.76
C SER A 79 -23.42 -45.20 -60.24
N SER A 80 -24.58 -45.80 -60.51
CA SER A 80 -25.08 -46.14 -61.85
C SER A 80 -25.53 -44.94 -62.67
N VAL A 81 -25.64 -43.75 -62.05
CA VAL A 81 -25.99 -42.48 -62.70
C VAL A 81 -24.84 -41.47 -62.65
N GLY A 82 -24.88 -40.49 -63.55
CA GLY A 82 -23.80 -39.52 -63.77
C GLY A 82 -22.96 -39.82 -65.01
N LEU A 83 -21.73 -39.29 -65.04
CA LEU A 83 -20.81 -39.44 -66.16
C LEU A 83 -20.22 -40.87 -66.17
N GLN A 84 -20.38 -41.57 -67.29
CA GLN A 84 -19.85 -42.91 -67.56
C GLN A 84 -19.10 -42.90 -68.89
N GLY A 85 -17.79 -42.71 -68.84
CA GLY A 85 -17.00 -42.49 -70.05
C GLY A 85 -17.42 -41.20 -70.76
N ASP A 86 -17.93 -41.31 -71.99
CA ASP A 86 -18.36 -40.16 -72.80
C ASP A 86 -19.87 -39.86 -72.71
N VAL A 87 -20.63 -40.70 -71.98
CA VAL A 87 -22.08 -40.58 -71.86
C VAL A 87 -22.50 -40.21 -70.44
N TYR A 88 -23.62 -39.49 -70.33
CA TYR A 88 -24.23 -39.09 -69.07
C TYR A 88 -25.58 -39.78 -68.87
N ARG A 89 -25.78 -40.38 -67.69
CA ARG A 89 -27.07 -40.96 -67.28
C ARG A 89 -27.74 -40.07 -66.24
N LEU A 90 -28.97 -39.67 -66.52
CA LEU A 90 -29.75 -38.80 -65.64
C LEU A 90 -30.29 -39.58 -64.43
N SER A 91 -30.28 -38.93 -63.27
CA SER A 91 -30.96 -39.40 -62.06
C SER A 91 -32.45 -39.01 -62.06
N ASP A 92 -33.21 -39.61 -61.14
CA ASP A 92 -34.63 -39.30 -60.93
C ASP A 92 -34.89 -37.82 -60.64
N VAL A 93 -34.05 -37.21 -59.80
CA VAL A 93 -34.15 -35.78 -59.45
C VAL A 93 -33.88 -34.90 -60.68
N GLN A 94 -32.82 -35.19 -61.44
CA GLN A 94 -32.47 -34.42 -62.64
C GLN A 94 -33.53 -34.53 -63.72
N ALA A 95 -34.05 -35.74 -63.99
CA ALA A 95 -35.11 -35.94 -64.96
C ALA A 95 -36.40 -35.19 -64.57
N GLY A 96 -36.71 -35.14 -63.26
CA GLY A 96 -37.81 -34.32 -62.75
C GLY A 96 -37.62 -32.82 -63.01
N GLU A 97 -36.44 -32.29 -62.69
CA GLU A 97 -36.08 -30.87 -62.91
C GLU A 97 -36.09 -30.49 -64.40
N ILE A 98 -35.63 -31.38 -65.27
CA ILE A 98 -35.66 -31.17 -66.73
C ILE A 98 -37.09 -31.08 -67.24
N LEU A 99 -38.00 -31.96 -66.79
CA LEU A 99 -39.42 -31.91 -67.17
C LEU A 99 -40.13 -30.65 -66.65
N GLN A 100 -39.66 -30.06 -65.56
CA GLN A 100 -40.18 -28.81 -65.00
C GLN A 100 -39.53 -27.55 -65.60
N MET A 101 -38.58 -27.73 -66.52
CA MET A 101 -37.90 -26.61 -67.18
C MET A 101 -38.87 -25.80 -68.04
N ARG A 102 -38.79 -24.46 -67.94
CA ARG A 102 -39.58 -23.54 -68.77
C ARG A 102 -38.83 -23.20 -70.06
N LEU A 103 -39.55 -23.06 -71.18
CA LEU A 103 -38.97 -22.75 -72.50
C LEU A 103 -38.07 -21.50 -72.51
N GLN A 104 -38.35 -20.50 -71.66
CA GLN A 104 -37.51 -19.30 -71.53
C GLN A 104 -36.05 -19.60 -71.13
N ARG A 105 -35.80 -20.73 -70.43
CA ARG A 105 -34.45 -21.17 -70.02
C ARG A 105 -33.59 -21.66 -71.19
N LEU A 106 -34.19 -21.83 -72.38
CA LEU A 106 -33.48 -22.22 -73.59
C LEU A 106 -32.92 -21.00 -74.36
N THR A 107 -33.17 -19.77 -73.91
CA THR A 107 -32.54 -18.58 -74.50
C THR A 107 -31.03 -18.58 -74.19
N GLY A 108 -30.20 -18.08 -75.11
CA GLY A 108 -28.74 -18.14 -74.97
C GLY A 108 -28.22 -17.56 -73.65
N LEU A 109 -28.75 -16.41 -73.22
CA LEU A 109 -28.37 -15.79 -71.93
C LEU A 109 -28.72 -16.65 -70.71
N GLU A 110 -29.85 -17.37 -70.73
CA GLU A 110 -30.24 -18.25 -69.62
C GLU A 110 -29.44 -19.55 -69.60
N GLN A 111 -29.06 -20.07 -70.78
CA GLN A 111 -28.13 -21.19 -70.87
C GLN A 111 -26.75 -20.80 -70.31
N ASP A 112 -26.22 -19.64 -70.70
CA ASP A 112 -24.95 -19.13 -70.21
C ASP A 112 -24.95 -18.95 -68.70
N LYS A 113 -26.05 -18.45 -68.12
CA LYS A 113 -26.22 -18.34 -66.65
C LYS A 113 -26.20 -19.69 -65.95
N ILE A 114 -26.88 -20.71 -66.49
CA ILE A 114 -26.88 -22.06 -65.90
C ILE A 114 -25.48 -22.67 -65.94
N VAL A 115 -24.78 -22.50 -67.05
CA VAL A 115 -23.40 -22.98 -67.21
C VAL A 115 -22.46 -22.23 -66.27
N GLN A 116 -22.63 -20.91 -66.12
CA GLN A 116 -21.82 -20.10 -65.21
C GLN A 116 -22.08 -20.45 -63.74
N GLU A 117 -23.35 -20.59 -63.33
CA GLU A 117 -23.72 -21.03 -61.98
C GLU A 117 -23.13 -22.42 -61.70
N TYR A 118 -23.17 -23.32 -62.69
CA TYR A 118 -22.57 -24.64 -62.56
C TYR A 118 -21.06 -24.58 -62.32
N ARG A 119 -20.32 -23.70 -63.04
CA ARG A 119 -18.89 -23.48 -62.80
C ARG A 119 -18.62 -23.00 -61.38
N GLU A 120 -19.35 -21.98 -60.92
CA GLU A 120 -19.18 -21.40 -59.60
C GLU A 120 -19.44 -22.42 -58.48
N VAL A 121 -20.47 -23.25 -58.63
CA VAL A 121 -20.77 -24.32 -57.67
C VAL A 121 -19.68 -25.40 -57.68
N ILE A 122 -19.11 -25.75 -58.83
CA ILE A 122 -17.98 -26.69 -58.90
C ILE A 122 -16.74 -26.10 -58.21
N ASP A 123 -16.40 -24.85 -58.49
CA ASP A 123 -15.27 -24.17 -57.84
C ASP A 123 -15.47 -24.10 -56.31
N GLN A 124 -16.71 -23.86 -55.85
CA GLN A 124 -17.06 -23.89 -54.43
C GLN A 124 -16.90 -25.30 -53.83
N ILE A 125 -17.31 -26.36 -54.52
CA ILE A 125 -17.14 -27.74 -54.05
C ILE A 125 -15.64 -28.07 -53.92
N ILE A 126 -14.83 -27.72 -54.92
CA ILE A 126 -13.37 -27.94 -54.90
C ILE A 126 -12.76 -27.24 -53.69
N ASP A 127 -13.13 -25.98 -53.46
CA ASP A 127 -12.62 -25.20 -52.34
C ASP A 127 -12.97 -25.82 -50.98
N LEU A 128 -14.24 -26.22 -50.81
CA LEU A 128 -14.72 -26.85 -49.58
C LEU A 128 -14.08 -28.22 -49.33
N LEU A 129 -13.83 -29.01 -50.37
CA LEU A 129 -13.11 -30.28 -50.27
C LEU A 129 -11.66 -30.05 -49.84
N ASP A 130 -10.96 -29.07 -50.40
CA ASP A 130 -9.58 -28.75 -50.00
C ASP A 130 -9.52 -28.23 -48.56
N ILE A 131 -10.48 -27.40 -48.13
CA ILE A 131 -10.61 -26.96 -46.72
C ILE A 131 -10.78 -28.16 -45.79
N LEU A 132 -11.62 -29.13 -46.15
CA LEU A 132 -11.90 -30.29 -45.31
C LEU A 132 -10.75 -31.32 -45.31
N ALA A 133 -9.99 -31.40 -46.40
CA ALA A 133 -8.86 -32.31 -46.53
C ALA A 133 -7.59 -31.82 -45.82
N ARG A 134 -7.44 -30.50 -45.63
CA ARG A 134 -6.23 -29.88 -45.04
C ARG A 134 -6.51 -29.20 -43.71
N PRO A 135 -6.23 -29.85 -42.56
CA PRO A 135 -6.43 -29.26 -41.23
C PRO A 135 -5.67 -27.94 -41.01
N GLU A 136 -4.52 -27.78 -41.65
CA GLU A 136 -3.71 -26.55 -41.63
C GLU A 136 -4.49 -25.36 -42.19
N ARG A 137 -5.21 -25.57 -43.31
CA ARG A 137 -6.02 -24.54 -43.96
C ARG A 137 -7.18 -24.09 -43.08
N ILE A 138 -7.82 -25.01 -42.36
CA ILE A 138 -8.85 -24.68 -41.36
C ILE A 138 -8.26 -23.79 -40.26
N THR A 139 -7.06 -24.11 -39.79
CA THR A 139 -6.39 -23.33 -38.74
C THR A 139 -6.08 -21.91 -39.21
N THR A 140 -5.64 -21.74 -40.47
CA THR A 140 -5.45 -20.42 -41.09
C THR A 140 -6.75 -19.63 -41.13
N ILE A 141 -7.84 -20.24 -41.63
CA ILE A 141 -9.16 -19.60 -41.69
C ILE A 141 -9.64 -19.16 -40.30
N VAL A 142 -9.53 -20.05 -39.30
CA VAL A 142 -9.90 -19.72 -37.91
C VAL A 142 -9.05 -18.58 -37.36
N GLY A 143 -7.74 -18.59 -37.63
CA GLY A 143 -6.84 -17.52 -37.22
C GLY A 143 -7.20 -16.17 -37.83
N ASP A 144 -7.58 -16.14 -39.10
CA ASP A 144 -7.96 -14.92 -39.79
C ASP A 144 -9.35 -14.43 -39.36
N GLU A 145 -10.32 -15.33 -39.14
CA GLU A 145 -11.62 -15.00 -38.54
C GLU A 145 -11.47 -14.43 -37.12
N LEU A 146 -10.61 -15.02 -36.27
CA LEU A 146 -10.35 -14.51 -34.92
C LEU A 146 -9.69 -13.13 -34.94
N LYS A 147 -8.79 -12.86 -35.89
CA LYS A 147 -8.21 -11.52 -36.07
C LYS A 147 -9.26 -10.50 -36.51
N ALA A 148 -10.16 -10.88 -37.43
CA ALA A 148 -11.25 -10.03 -37.87
C ALA A 148 -12.19 -9.68 -36.70
N ILE A 149 -12.58 -10.68 -35.90
CA ILE A 149 -13.40 -10.48 -34.69
C ILE A 149 -12.68 -9.56 -33.69
N LYS A 150 -11.38 -9.76 -33.45
CA LYS A 150 -10.60 -8.89 -32.58
C LYS A 150 -10.55 -7.44 -33.10
N ALA A 151 -10.48 -7.24 -34.41
CA ALA A 151 -10.43 -5.91 -35.00
C ALA A 151 -11.79 -5.19 -34.94
N GLU A 152 -12.89 -5.91 -35.14
CA GLU A 152 -14.25 -5.36 -35.15
C GLU A 152 -14.82 -5.15 -33.74
N TYR A 153 -14.55 -6.07 -32.81
CA TYR A 153 -15.15 -6.10 -31.47
C TYR A 153 -14.16 -5.94 -30.32
N GLY A 154 -12.88 -5.68 -30.60
CA GLY A 154 -11.86 -5.49 -29.57
C GLY A 154 -12.03 -4.17 -28.83
N ASP A 155 -12.13 -4.22 -27.51
CA ASP A 155 -12.05 -3.05 -26.64
C ASP A 155 -10.82 -3.10 -25.73
N ALA A 156 -10.43 -1.92 -25.24
CA ALA A 156 -9.39 -1.84 -24.22
C ALA A 156 -9.92 -2.45 -22.93
N ARG A 157 -9.06 -3.19 -22.22
CA ARG A 157 -9.40 -3.70 -20.89
C ARG A 157 -9.78 -2.52 -20.00
N ARG A 158 -10.99 -2.57 -19.44
CA ARG A 158 -11.52 -1.54 -18.53
C ARG A 158 -10.95 -1.66 -17.12
N SER A 159 -10.71 -2.88 -16.67
CA SER A 159 -10.09 -3.16 -15.38
C SER A 159 -8.57 -3.05 -15.44
N VAL A 160 -7.93 -2.70 -14.33
CA VAL A 160 -6.48 -2.80 -14.17
C VAL A 160 -6.22 -3.99 -13.25
N ILE A 161 -5.32 -4.89 -13.66
CA ILE A 161 -4.84 -5.95 -12.78
C ILE A 161 -3.64 -5.39 -12.03
N GLU A 162 -3.86 -5.01 -10.79
CA GLU A 162 -2.83 -4.55 -9.89
C GLU A 162 -2.11 -5.78 -9.31
N LEU A 163 -0.90 -6.05 -9.80
CA LEU A 163 -0.12 -7.24 -9.43
C LEU A 163 0.51 -7.13 -8.04
N ASN A 164 0.44 -5.93 -7.43
CA ASN A 164 0.87 -5.67 -6.08
C ASN A 164 -0.35 -5.73 -5.16
N VAL A 165 -0.75 -6.93 -4.74
CA VAL A 165 -1.33 -7.05 -3.41
C VAL A 165 -0.16 -6.74 -2.49
N SER A 166 -0.11 -5.54 -1.91
CA SER A 166 0.65 -5.33 -0.69
C SER A 166 0.22 -6.47 0.23
N GLU A 167 1.14 -7.36 0.61
CA GLU A 167 0.90 -8.18 1.80
C GLU A 167 0.37 -7.21 2.86
N ILE A 168 -0.83 -7.45 3.39
CA ILE A 168 -1.36 -6.60 4.47
C ILE A 168 -0.32 -6.74 5.58
N ASP A 169 0.48 -5.70 5.76
CA ASP A 169 1.52 -5.72 6.77
C ASP A 169 0.81 -5.71 8.12
N THR A 170 1.38 -6.37 9.13
CA THR A 170 0.77 -6.34 10.49
C THR A 170 0.53 -4.91 10.95
N GLU A 171 1.34 -3.97 10.46
CA GLU A 171 1.21 -2.52 10.67
C GLU A 171 -0.11 -1.92 10.13
N ASP A 172 -0.65 -2.42 9.01
CA ASP A 172 -1.90 -1.94 8.41
C ASP A 172 -3.14 -2.29 9.26
N LEU A 173 -3.01 -3.32 10.12
CA LEU A 173 -4.05 -3.72 11.07
C LEU A 173 -4.02 -2.90 12.37
N ILE A 174 -2.96 -2.13 12.61
CA ILE A 174 -2.83 -1.30 13.80
C ILE A 174 -3.49 0.06 13.52
N ALA A 175 -4.41 0.48 14.38
CA ALA A 175 -5.00 1.80 14.29
C ALA A 175 -3.96 2.89 14.62
N PRO A 176 -3.85 3.96 13.80
CA PRO A 176 -3.07 5.14 14.17
C PRO A 176 -3.64 5.77 15.44
N GLN A 177 -2.82 5.82 16.49
CA GLN A 177 -3.20 6.38 17.80
C GLN A 177 -1.98 6.97 18.50
N ASP A 178 -2.19 8.06 19.23
CA ASP A 178 -1.13 8.65 20.04
C ASP A 178 -0.93 7.89 21.35
N MET A 179 0.32 7.52 21.59
CA MET A 179 0.76 6.73 22.73
C MET A 179 1.76 7.54 23.55
N VAL A 180 1.65 7.44 24.88
CA VAL A 180 2.69 7.88 25.80
C VAL A 180 3.71 6.75 25.93
N VAL A 181 4.94 7.02 25.50
CA VAL A 181 6.07 6.09 25.65
C VAL A 181 6.90 6.54 26.84
N THR A 182 7.18 5.62 27.76
CA THR A 182 8.00 5.88 28.94
C THR A 182 9.20 4.94 28.97
N LEU A 183 10.39 5.49 29.20
CA LEU A 183 11.60 4.76 29.49
C LEU A 183 12.02 5.03 30.93
N SER A 184 12.14 3.98 31.74
CA SER A 184 12.63 4.07 33.11
C SER A 184 14.15 4.11 33.19
N HIS A 185 14.67 4.55 34.32
CA HIS A 185 16.09 4.59 34.57
C HIS A 185 16.75 3.21 34.54
N SER A 186 16.08 2.20 35.11
CA SER A 186 16.59 0.83 35.05
C SER A 186 16.49 0.20 33.65
N GLY A 187 16.02 0.96 32.66
CA GLY A 187 15.99 0.60 31.26
C GLY A 187 14.74 -0.16 30.85
N TYR A 188 13.61 0.03 31.54
CA TYR A 188 12.34 -0.57 31.13
C TYR A 188 11.57 0.39 30.24
N ILE A 189 11.09 -0.10 29.10
CA ILE A 189 10.29 0.67 28.16
C ILE A 189 8.86 0.11 28.11
N LYS A 190 7.89 1.01 28.01
CA LYS A 190 6.48 0.68 27.77
C LYS A 190 5.76 1.80 27.02
N SER A 191 4.64 1.45 26.41
CA SER A 191 3.70 2.38 25.78
C SER A 191 2.31 2.23 26.40
N GLN A 192 1.53 3.31 26.43
CA GLN A 192 0.11 3.28 26.80
C GLN A 192 -0.65 4.40 26.07
N PRO A 193 -1.94 4.23 25.75
CA PRO A 193 -2.73 5.29 25.13
C PRO A 193 -2.73 6.58 25.96
N VAL A 194 -2.68 7.73 25.28
CA VAL A 194 -2.72 9.05 25.95
C VAL A 194 -4.00 9.22 26.79
N SER A 195 -5.14 8.70 26.32
CA SER A 195 -6.42 8.75 27.04
C SER A 195 -6.39 8.03 28.39
N GLU A 196 -5.75 6.86 28.45
CA GLU A 196 -5.59 6.09 29.68
C GLU A 196 -4.63 6.79 30.64
N TYR A 197 -3.53 7.34 30.12
CA TYR A 197 -2.57 8.10 30.91
C TYR A 197 -3.21 9.34 31.57
N ARG A 198 -4.13 10.01 30.87
CA ARG A 198 -4.81 11.23 31.34
C ARG A 198 -6.00 11.00 32.26
N SER A 199 -6.49 9.78 32.42
CA SER A 199 -7.75 9.50 33.12
C SER A 199 -7.73 9.78 34.64
N GLN A 200 -7.67 11.06 35.02
CA GLN A 200 -8.00 11.60 36.34
C GLN A 200 -8.21 13.13 36.26
N LYS A 201 -9.47 13.59 36.12
CA LYS A 201 -9.83 15.02 36.21
C LYS A 201 -9.85 15.52 37.66
N ARG A 202 -9.65 16.84 37.77
CA ARG A 202 -9.57 17.73 38.95
C ARG A 202 -10.54 17.38 40.11
N GLY A 203 -10.02 17.43 41.34
CA GLY A 203 -10.83 17.39 42.59
C GLY A 203 -10.34 16.41 43.67
N GLY A 204 -9.39 15.53 43.37
CA GLY A 204 -8.79 14.64 44.36
C GLY A 204 -7.71 15.35 45.17
N ARG A 205 -7.80 15.30 46.51
CA ARG A 205 -6.71 15.69 47.43
C ARG A 205 -5.40 15.13 46.87
N GLY A 206 -4.46 16.01 46.54
CA GLY A 206 -3.11 15.63 46.14
C GLY A 206 -2.58 14.64 47.15
N ARG A 207 -2.44 13.38 46.76
CA ARG A 207 -2.00 12.34 47.67
C ARG A 207 -1.15 11.33 46.96
N GLN A 208 0.10 11.36 47.44
CA GLN A 208 1.04 10.26 47.54
C GLN A 208 1.22 9.53 46.22
N ALA A 209 2.36 9.85 45.58
CA ALA A 209 3.08 8.88 44.76
C ALA A 209 2.84 7.50 45.38
N ALA A 210 2.28 6.59 44.58
CA ALA A 210 2.10 5.19 44.97
C ALA A 210 3.31 4.80 45.79
N ALA A 211 3.12 4.18 46.97
CA ALA A 211 4.23 3.76 47.81
C ALA A 211 5.22 2.99 46.92
N MET A 212 6.26 3.69 46.43
CA MET A 212 7.23 3.17 45.49
C MET A 212 8.18 2.33 46.32
N LYS A 213 7.69 1.16 46.74
CA LYS A 213 8.56 0.02 46.99
C LYS A 213 8.97 -0.51 45.63
N GLU A 214 9.88 0.23 44.99
CA GLU A 214 10.84 -0.15 43.94
C GLU A 214 11.38 1.16 43.32
N GLU A 215 12.68 1.39 43.50
CA GLU A 215 13.45 2.61 43.23
C GLU A 215 13.66 2.90 41.73
N ASP A 216 12.58 2.96 40.93
CA ASP A 216 12.68 3.19 39.49
C ASP A 216 11.78 4.34 39.03
N TRP A 217 12.38 5.37 38.43
CA TRP A 217 11.68 6.56 37.93
C TRP A 217 11.75 6.62 36.40
N ILE A 218 10.93 7.49 35.81
CA ILE A 218 10.89 7.69 34.36
C ILE A 218 12.02 8.64 33.95
N ASP A 219 12.98 8.16 33.16
CA ASP A 219 14.09 8.97 32.62
C ASP A 219 13.63 9.77 31.39
N GLN A 220 12.79 9.17 30.53
CA GLN A 220 12.23 9.83 29.34
C GLN A 220 10.74 9.52 29.18
N LEU A 221 9.99 10.54 28.79
CA LEU A 221 8.57 10.45 28.45
C LEU A 221 8.33 11.31 27.22
N PHE A 222 7.71 10.75 26.19
CA PHE A 222 7.27 11.50 25.02
C PHE A 222 5.97 10.92 24.48
N ILE A 223 5.25 11.72 23.71
CA ILE A 223 4.07 11.31 22.96
C ILE A 223 4.53 11.00 21.53
N ALA A 224 4.11 9.85 21.02
CA ALA A 224 4.37 9.46 19.64
C ALA A 224 3.22 8.63 19.10
N ASN A 225 2.97 8.72 17.80
CA ASN A 225 1.94 7.94 17.14
C ASN A 225 2.39 6.48 16.96
N THR A 226 1.47 5.51 17.01
CA THR A 226 1.73 4.07 16.88
C THR A 226 2.64 3.71 15.70
N HIS A 227 2.50 4.39 14.55
CA HIS A 227 3.26 4.13 13.33
C HIS A 227 4.60 4.88 13.25
N GLN A 228 4.93 5.73 14.22
CA GLN A 228 6.21 6.44 14.24
C GLN A 228 7.35 5.52 14.68
N TYR A 229 8.56 5.86 14.23
CA TYR A 229 9.77 5.19 14.66
C TYR A 229 10.35 5.85 15.90
N ILE A 230 10.94 5.03 16.75
CA ILE A 230 11.79 5.46 17.85
C ILE A 230 13.21 5.04 17.53
N LEU A 231 14.11 6.02 17.40
CA LEU A 231 15.54 5.80 17.25
C LEU A 231 16.19 5.63 18.61
N CYS A 232 16.72 4.45 18.88
CA CYS A 232 17.41 4.11 20.13
C CYS A 232 18.92 4.12 19.89
N PHE A 233 19.61 5.13 20.41
CA PHE A 233 21.06 5.27 20.31
C PHE A 233 21.76 4.63 21.50
N SER A 234 22.83 3.88 21.23
CA SER A 234 23.64 3.25 22.27
C SER A 234 24.89 4.04 22.64
N ASN A 235 25.42 3.80 23.83
CA ASN A 235 26.71 4.34 24.28
C ASN A 235 27.88 4.00 23.35
N ARG A 236 27.78 2.92 22.55
CA ARG A 236 28.77 2.49 21.56
C ARG A 236 28.58 3.13 20.18
N GLY A 237 27.73 4.15 20.07
CA GLY A 237 27.53 4.89 18.82
C GLY A 237 26.73 4.13 17.77
N ARG A 238 25.95 3.12 18.17
CA ARG A 238 25.01 2.40 17.29
C ARG A 238 23.61 2.96 17.44
N VAL A 239 22.76 2.75 16.43
CA VAL A 239 21.34 3.08 16.48
C VAL A 239 20.50 1.89 16.06
N TYR A 240 19.36 1.76 16.74
CA TYR A 240 18.33 0.76 16.51
C TYR A 240 16.99 1.47 16.33
N TRP A 241 16.03 0.77 15.71
CA TRP A 241 14.69 1.28 15.46
C TRP A 241 13.69 0.35 16.10
N ILE A 242 12.65 0.94 16.66
CA ILE A 242 11.45 0.23 17.07
C ILE A 242 10.24 1.09 16.72
N LYS A 243 9.19 0.49 16.17
CA LYS A 243 7.92 1.19 15.99
C LYS A 243 7.24 1.37 17.35
N VAL A 244 6.49 2.45 17.53
CA VAL A 244 5.79 2.70 18.79
C VAL A 244 4.82 1.55 19.15
N TRP A 245 4.16 0.94 18.15
CA TRP A 245 3.28 -0.22 18.39
C TRP A 245 4.01 -1.50 18.80
N GLU A 246 5.30 -1.64 18.48
CA GLU A 246 6.13 -2.78 18.91
C GLU A 246 6.59 -2.62 20.37
N VAL A 247 6.53 -1.40 20.92
CA VAL A 247 6.83 -1.15 22.33
C VAL A 247 5.79 -1.87 23.20
N PRO A 248 6.21 -2.65 24.21
CA PRO A 248 5.29 -3.38 25.06
C PRO A 248 4.25 -2.48 25.72
N GLN A 249 2.98 -2.76 25.46
CA GLN A 249 1.88 -2.04 26.08
C GLN A 249 1.74 -2.43 27.56
N GLY A 250 1.47 -1.46 28.42
CA GLY A 250 1.27 -1.71 29.84
C GLY A 250 0.60 -0.54 30.55
N THR A 251 -0.10 -0.84 31.64
CA THR A 251 -0.75 0.20 32.45
C THR A 251 0.27 1.11 33.13
N ARG A 252 -0.20 2.25 33.68
CA ARG A 252 0.67 3.20 34.41
C ARG A 252 1.50 2.54 35.51
N ASN A 253 0.96 1.53 36.20
CA ASN A 253 1.64 0.82 37.29
C ASN A 253 2.51 -0.37 36.82
N ALA A 254 2.39 -0.80 35.56
CA ALA A 254 3.22 -1.87 35.03
C ALA A 254 4.67 -1.39 34.80
N ARG A 255 5.67 -2.23 35.05
CA ARG A 255 7.08 -1.86 34.86
C ARG A 255 7.49 -1.76 33.38
N GLY A 256 6.80 -2.45 32.48
CA GLY A 256 7.21 -2.58 31.07
C GLY A 256 8.15 -3.75 30.85
N ARG A 257 8.96 -3.72 29.78
CA ARG A 257 10.02 -4.72 29.54
C ARG A 257 11.40 -4.05 29.44
N PRO A 258 12.48 -4.75 29.82
CA PRO A 258 13.84 -4.24 29.61
C PRO A 258 14.10 -3.94 28.13
N ILE A 259 14.53 -2.73 27.81
CA ILE A 259 14.83 -2.26 26.45
C ILE A 259 15.96 -3.09 25.80
N VAL A 260 16.86 -3.62 26.62
CA VAL A 260 17.96 -4.49 26.19
C VAL A 260 17.46 -5.80 25.57
N ASN A 261 16.25 -6.25 25.91
CA ASN A 261 15.65 -7.47 25.33
C ASN A 261 15.04 -7.22 23.95
N LEU A 262 14.92 -5.96 23.52
CA LEU A 262 14.34 -5.59 22.23
C LEU A 262 15.38 -5.51 21.11
N PHE A 263 16.68 -5.45 21.47
CA PHE A 263 17.76 -5.25 20.51
C PHE A 263 18.93 -6.21 20.74
N PRO A 264 19.64 -6.62 19.67
CA PRO A 264 20.84 -7.46 19.78
C PRO A 264 22.06 -6.60 20.20
N LEU A 265 22.07 -6.17 21.47
CA LEU A 265 23.15 -5.35 22.03
C LEU A 265 24.42 -6.18 22.28
N ALA A 266 25.59 -5.56 22.06
CA ALA A 266 26.87 -6.15 22.43
C ALA A 266 27.11 -6.09 23.95
N ASP A 267 28.11 -6.82 24.45
CA ASP A 267 28.44 -6.79 25.87
C ASP A 267 28.87 -5.39 26.34
N GLY A 268 28.27 -4.94 27.44
CA GLY A 268 28.43 -3.57 27.96
C GLY A 268 27.82 -2.45 27.09
N GLU A 269 27.09 -2.78 26.03
CA GLU A 269 26.32 -1.80 25.23
C GLU A 269 24.99 -1.49 25.93
N LYS A 270 24.67 -0.19 26.05
CA LYS A 270 23.45 0.31 26.70
C LYS A 270 22.84 1.40 25.84
N ILE A 271 21.50 1.45 25.78
CA ILE A 271 20.78 2.55 25.15
C ILE A 271 20.93 3.80 26.02
N THR A 272 21.42 4.88 25.45
CA THR A 272 21.65 6.17 26.14
C THR A 272 20.56 7.18 25.82
N VAL A 273 20.10 7.21 24.56
CA VAL A 273 19.15 8.22 24.08
C VAL A 273 18.10 7.57 23.19
N VAL A 274 16.87 8.06 23.31
CA VAL A 274 15.71 7.58 22.56
C VAL A 274 15.05 8.80 21.92
N LEU A 275 14.93 8.80 20.60
CA LEU A 275 14.38 9.92 19.84
C LEU A 275 13.16 9.45 19.03
N PRO A 276 11.93 9.96 19.31
CA PRO A 276 10.80 9.74 18.42
C PRO A 276 11.01 10.50 17.10
N VAL A 277 10.72 9.85 15.98
CA VAL A 277 10.88 10.40 14.63
C VAL A 277 9.63 10.10 13.81
N GLN A 278 9.07 11.15 13.21
CA GLN A 278 7.90 11.04 12.34
C GLN A 278 8.30 10.70 10.91
N THR A 279 9.18 11.51 10.33
CA THR A 279 9.62 11.41 8.94
C THR A 279 11.14 11.41 8.85
N PHE A 280 11.68 10.66 7.89
CA PHE A 280 13.11 10.65 7.59
C PHE A 280 13.39 11.58 6.41
N ASP A 281 13.47 12.88 6.67
CA ASP A 281 13.73 13.90 5.65
C ASP A 281 15.17 14.44 5.70
N GLU A 282 15.50 15.29 4.72
CA GLU A 282 16.82 15.94 4.64
C GLU A 282 16.88 17.29 5.37
N SER A 283 15.73 17.83 5.79
CA SER A 283 15.66 19.10 6.54
C SER A 283 16.01 18.94 8.02
N HIS A 284 15.76 17.76 8.58
CA HIS A 284 16.09 17.43 9.95
C HIS A 284 17.42 16.67 10.05
N PHE A 285 18.09 16.83 11.18
CA PHE A 285 19.37 16.21 11.48
C PHE A 285 19.33 15.54 12.84
N VAL A 286 20.08 14.45 12.99
CA VAL A 286 20.48 13.93 14.29
C VAL A 286 21.81 14.56 14.66
N PHE A 287 21.79 15.41 15.68
CA PHE A 287 22.98 15.97 16.29
C PHE A 287 23.42 15.07 17.45
N MET A 288 24.68 14.65 17.44
CA MET A 288 25.27 13.73 18.40
C MET A 288 26.47 14.36 19.10
N ALA A 289 26.67 14.01 20.36
CA ALA A 289 27.85 14.39 21.14
C ALA A 289 28.41 13.19 21.90
N THR A 290 29.74 13.18 22.02
CA THR A 290 30.53 12.12 22.65
C THR A 290 31.19 12.63 23.92
N SER A 291 31.64 11.71 24.77
CA SER A 291 32.32 12.01 26.04
C SER A 291 33.64 12.76 25.86
N LEU A 292 34.36 12.51 24.75
CA LEU A 292 35.61 13.20 24.43
C LEU A 292 35.40 14.56 23.71
N GLY A 293 34.16 15.05 23.64
CA GLY A 293 33.85 16.37 23.08
C GLY A 293 33.82 16.42 21.54
N THR A 294 33.79 15.27 20.88
CA THR A 294 33.47 15.16 19.46
C THR A 294 31.96 15.29 19.27
N VAL A 295 31.55 16.06 18.26
CA VAL A 295 30.15 16.21 17.85
C VAL A 295 29.97 15.84 16.39
N LYS A 296 28.77 15.41 16.05
CA LYS A 296 28.42 15.07 14.67
C LYS A 296 26.99 15.44 14.35
N LYS A 297 26.79 16.00 13.16
CA LYS A 297 25.48 16.23 12.58
C LYS A 297 25.28 15.30 11.39
N THR A 298 24.23 14.49 11.41
CA THR A 298 23.90 13.56 10.32
C THR A 298 22.47 13.78 9.86
N PRO A 299 22.19 13.94 8.55
CA PRO A 299 20.83 14.07 8.05
C PRO A 299 19.93 12.92 8.52
N LEU A 300 18.68 13.23 8.85
CA LEU A 300 17.75 12.21 9.37
C LEU A 300 17.42 11.16 8.30
N SER A 301 17.42 11.54 7.02
CA SER A 301 17.29 10.66 5.85
C SER A 301 18.29 9.50 5.82
N GLU A 302 19.48 9.63 6.43
CA GLU A 302 20.45 8.53 6.54
C GLU A 302 19.97 7.36 7.43
N PHE A 303 18.94 7.60 8.25
CA PHE A 303 18.33 6.61 9.13
C PHE A 303 17.02 6.02 8.58
N SER A 304 16.67 6.33 7.32
CA SER A 304 15.43 5.90 6.64
C SER A 304 15.32 4.40 6.34
N ASN A 305 16.41 3.65 6.47
CA ASN A 305 16.46 2.21 6.16
C ASN A 305 16.76 1.39 7.43
N PRO A 306 15.72 1.03 8.22
CA PRO A 306 15.89 0.28 9.46
C PRO A 306 16.51 -1.10 9.24
N ARG A 307 17.34 -1.52 10.20
CA ARG A 307 17.92 -2.87 10.23
C ARG A 307 17.82 -3.44 11.63
N ARG A 308 17.30 -4.67 11.79
CA ARG A 308 17.18 -5.35 13.09
C ARG A 308 18.49 -5.48 13.85
N ALA A 309 19.60 -5.66 13.12
CA ALA A 309 20.93 -5.76 13.73
C ALA A 309 21.46 -4.42 14.28
N GLY A 310 20.78 -3.30 14.01
CA GLY A 310 21.29 -1.95 14.25
C GLY A 310 22.36 -1.54 13.24
N ILE A 311 22.64 -0.25 13.16
CA ILE A 311 23.70 0.32 12.33
C ILE A 311 24.63 1.21 13.15
N ILE A 312 25.77 1.57 12.56
CA ILE A 312 26.64 2.62 13.11
C ILE A 312 25.94 3.96 12.92
N ALA A 313 25.77 4.70 14.02
CA ALA A 313 25.31 6.09 14.01
C ALA A 313 26.49 7.06 14.07
N VAL A 314 27.54 6.74 14.83
CA VAL A 314 28.81 7.48 14.91
C VAL A 314 29.96 6.53 15.20
N ASP A 315 31.08 6.75 14.52
CA ASP A 315 32.33 6.03 14.78
C ASP A 315 33.03 6.65 16.00
N LEU A 316 33.37 5.82 16.97
CA LEU A 316 33.90 6.26 18.27
C LEU A 316 35.36 5.83 18.44
N ASP A 317 36.12 6.67 19.14
CA ASP A 317 37.47 6.30 19.60
C ASP A 317 37.45 5.21 20.66
N GLU A 318 38.62 4.59 20.84
CA GLU A 318 38.88 3.77 22.01
C GLU A 318 38.69 4.59 23.30
N GLY A 319 37.78 4.13 24.16
CA GLY A 319 37.44 4.80 25.42
C GLY A 319 36.41 5.93 25.30
N ASP A 320 35.89 6.22 24.10
CA ASP A 320 34.83 7.22 23.90
C ASP A 320 33.43 6.59 23.92
N PHE A 321 32.44 7.38 24.32
CA PHE A 321 31.06 6.98 24.43
C PHE A 321 30.13 8.07 23.90
N LEU A 322 29.03 7.67 23.27
CA LEU A 322 27.96 8.60 22.91
C LEU A 322 27.19 9.02 24.18
N ILE A 323 27.21 10.32 24.49
CA ILE A 323 26.56 10.88 25.69
C ILE A 323 25.22 11.55 25.41
N GLY A 324 24.96 11.93 24.15
CA GLY A 324 23.77 12.70 23.80
C GLY A 324 23.47 12.64 22.32
N ALA A 325 22.18 12.63 21.99
CA ALA A 325 21.65 12.76 20.65
C ALA A 325 20.37 13.60 20.71
N ALA A 326 20.10 14.40 19.69
CA ALA A 326 18.90 15.22 19.58
C ALA A 326 18.55 15.45 18.11
N VAL A 327 17.25 15.61 17.83
CA VAL A 327 16.80 16.04 16.50
C VAL A 327 16.89 17.56 16.40
N THR A 328 17.47 18.06 15.31
CA THR A 328 17.60 19.50 15.01
C THR A 328 17.13 19.78 13.58
N ASP A 329 16.85 21.04 13.25
CA ASP A 329 16.24 21.47 11.97
C ASP A 329 17.11 22.49 11.19
N GLY A 330 18.33 22.76 11.65
CA GLY A 330 19.22 23.76 11.07
C GLY A 330 19.20 25.13 11.78
N SER A 331 18.30 25.37 12.75
CA SER A 331 18.14 26.64 13.46
C SER A 331 18.51 26.61 14.95
N HIS A 332 18.94 25.46 15.47
CA HIS A 332 19.17 25.28 16.91
C HIS A 332 20.59 25.67 17.34
N ASP A 333 20.73 26.08 18.60
CA ASP A 333 22.01 26.15 19.28
C ASP A 333 22.32 24.85 20.03
N VAL A 334 23.57 24.40 19.92
CA VAL A 334 24.08 23.24 20.65
C VAL A 334 24.96 23.73 21.79
N MET A 335 24.68 23.19 22.99
CA MET A 335 25.44 23.46 24.20
C MET A 335 26.07 22.18 24.74
N LEU A 336 27.37 22.20 24.98
CA LEU A 336 28.11 21.09 25.59
C LEU A 336 28.61 21.50 26.97
N PHE A 337 28.46 20.61 27.95
CA PHE A 337 28.88 20.83 29.34
C PHE A 337 29.89 19.77 29.75
N SER A 338 31.00 20.19 30.37
CA SER A 338 32.01 19.28 30.91
C SER A 338 31.90 19.08 32.42
N ASP A 339 32.48 17.99 32.92
CA ASP A 339 32.60 17.69 34.35
C ASP A 339 33.44 18.74 35.11
N ALA A 340 34.29 19.49 34.42
CA ALA A 340 35.05 20.63 34.95
C ALA A 340 34.24 21.96 35.03
N GLY A 341 32.93 21.92 34.78
CA GLY A 341 32.07 23.10 34.87
C GLY A 341 32.29 24.13 33.77
N LYS A 342 32.74 23.67 32.60
CA LYS A 342 32.82 24.50 31.39
C LYS A 342 31.61 24.24 30.49
N ALA A 343 31.22 25.26 29.74
CA ALA A 343 30.19 25.15 28.71
C ALA A 343 30.60 25.86 27.42
N VAL A 344 30.34 25.19 26.29
CA VAL A 344 30.45 25.76 24.95
C VAL A 344 29.03 25.87 24.38
N ARG A 345 28.71 26.99 23.72
CA ARG A 345 27.47 27.18 22.95
C ARG A 345 27.83 27.66 21.55
N PHE A 346 27.38 26.95 20.52
CA PHE A 346 27.55 27.33 19.11
C PHE A 346 26.29 26.97 18.32
N HIS A 347 26.14 27.60 17.16
CA HIS A 347 25.03 27.32 16.25
C HIS A 347 25.25 25.98 15.54
N GLU A 348 24.22 25.16 15.35
CA GLU A 348 24.39 23.82 14.77
C GLU A 348 25.00 23.81 13.35
N ASN A 349 24.89 24.92 12.62
CA ASN A 349 25.47 25.09 11.28
C ASN A 349 26.99 25.28 11.28
N ASP A 350 27.62 25.48 12.44
CA ASP A 350 29.08 25.43 12.60
C ASP A 350 29.62 23.99 12.41
N VAL A 351 28.73 23.01 12.41
CA VAL A 351 29.00 21.60 12.11
C VAL A 351 28.31 21.24 10.80
N ARG A 352 29.09 20.93 9.77
CA ARG A 352 28.55 20.45 8.49
C ARG A 352 27.89 19.07 8.66
N PRO A 353 26.82 18.77 7.90
CA PRO A 353 26.27 17.43 7.83
C PRO A 353 27.31 16.42 7.33
N MET A 354 27.31 15.22 7.92
CA MET A 354 28.23 14.12 7.61
C MET A 354 27.47 12.79 7.60
N GLY A 355 27.96 11.84 6.80
CA GLY A 355 27.42 10.48 6.78
C GLY A 355 27.61 9.72 8.09
N ARG A 356 26.89 8.61 8.23
CA ARG A 356 26.85 7.81 9.47
C ARG A 356 28.19 7.21 9.90
N ASN A 357 29.01 6.78 8.96
CA ASN A 357 30.34 6.19 9.26
C ASN A 357 31.41 7.25 9.61
N ALA A 358 31.07 8.55 9.54
CA ALA A 358 32.00 9.58 9.95
C ALA A 358 32.10 9.66 11.47
N ARG A 359 33.31 10.02 11.94
CA ARG A 359 33.61 10.25 13.36
C ARG A 359 33.04 11.56 13.91
N GLY A 360 32.95 12.58 13.07
CA GLY A 360 32.52 13.92 13.48
C GLY A 360 33.66 14.91 13.58
N VAL A 361 33.39 16.05 14.24
CA VAL A 361 34.34 17.16 14.42
C VAL A 361 34.39 17.57 15.88
N ARG A 362 35.46 18.25 16.29
CA ARG A 362 35.59 18.74 17.67
C ARG A 362 34.51 19.79 17.98
N GLY A 363 33.71 19.54 19.00
CA GLY A 363 32.69 20.45 19.54
C GLY A 363 33.20 21.22 20.76
N MET A 364 33.96 20.56 21.63
CA MET A 364 34.57 21.17 22.82
C MET A 364 36.02 20.70 22.95
N SER A 365 36.92 21.60 23.37
CA SER A 365 38.28 21.23 23.75
C SER A 365 38.31 20.92 25.24
N LEU A 366 38.69 19.70 25.58
CA LEU A 366 38.83 19.22 26.95
C LEU A 366 40.31 19.21 27.36
N GLU A 367 40.57 19.41 28.65
CA GLU A 367 41.90 19.14 29.22
C GLU A 367 42.01 17.66 29.62
N GLU A 368 43.21 17.22 29.94
CA GLU A 368 43.47 15.83 30.31
C GLU A 368 42.61 15.39 31.51
N GLY A 369 41.88 14.28 31.35
CA GLY A 369 40.98 13.74 32.37
C GLY A 369 39.60 14.42 32.48
N GLN A 370 39.30 15.42 31.64
CA GLN A 370 37.97 16.03 31.55
C GLN A 370 37.11 15.32 30.50
N GLN A 371 35.79 15.36 30.70
CA GLN A 371 34.82 14.76 29.79
C GLN A 371 33.56 15.62 29.64
N VAL A 372 32.91 15.52 28.49
CA VAL A 372 31.55 16.06 28.29
C VAL A 372 30.55 15.14 28.99
N ILE A 373 29.69 15.75 29.80
CA ILE A 373 28.67 15.05 30.60
C ILE A 373 27.25 15.25 30.08
N SER A 374 27.02 16.32 29.31
CA SER A 374 25.69 16.66 28.82
C SER A 374 25.77 17.46 27.53
N MET A 375 24.81 17.18 26.64
CA MET A 375 24.53 17.94 25.44
C MET A 375 23.10 18.46 25.53
N LEU A 376 22.93 19.76 25.39
CA LEU A 376 21.64 20.43 25.34
C LEU A 376 21.45 21.07 23.98
N VAL A 377 20.23 21.01 23.46
CA VAL A 377 19.83 21.66 22.22
C VAL A 377 18.76 22.70 22.57
N ALA A 378 19.03 23.96 22.24
CA ALA A 378 18.17 25.09 22.55
C ALA A 378 17.59 25.67 21.25
N GLY A 379 16.26 25.73 21.16
CA GLY A 379 15.55 26.42 20.07
C GLY A 379 15.36 27.93 20.33
N ASP A 380 15.39 28.34 21.60
CA ASP A 380 15.20 29.71 22.05
C ASP A 380 16.09 30.04 23.26
N GLU A 381 16.02 31.29 23.73
CA GLU A 381 16.76 31.77 24.91
C GLU A 381 15.87 31.95 26.16
N GLU A 382 14.60 31.51 26.12
CA GLU A 382 13.64 31.72 27.22
C GLU A 382 13.91 30.75 28.38
N ARG A 383 14.47 29.58 28.07
CA ARG A 383 14.80 28.55 29.05
C ARG A 383 16.06 28.87 29.85
N SER A 384 16.20 28.17 30.98
CA SER A 384 17.39 28.22 31.82
C SER A 384 18.11 26.88 31.84
N VAL A 385 19.43 26.91 32.00
CA VAL A 385 20.23 25.72 32.26
C VAL A 385 20.35 25.52 33.76
N LEU A 386 19.89 24.38 34.26
CA LEU A 386 20.18 23.93 35.61
C LEU A 386 21.45 23.09 35.61
N THR A 387 22.44 23.51 36.39
CA THR A 387 23.70 22.80 36.59
C THR A 387 23.80 22.28 38.02
N ALA A 388 24.29 21.06 38.18
CA ALA A 388 24.45 20.42 39.48
C ALA A 388 25.78 19.68 39.61
N THR A 389 26.31 19.64 40.83
CA THR A 389 27.63 19.14 41.17
C THR A 389 27.55 17.98 42.17
N GLU A 390 28.61 17.16 42.22
CA GLU A 390 28.63 15.90 42.97
C GLU A 390 28.44 16.07 44.48
N ASN A 391 28.76 17.23 45.06
CA ASN A 391 28.51 17.50 46.48
C ASN A 391 27.13 18.15 46.75
N GLY A 392 26.20 18.08 45.79
CA GLY A 392 24.82 18.51 45.98
C GLY A 392 24.58 20.02 45.80
N PHE A 393 25.53 20.77 45.23
CA PHE A 393 25.35 22.17 44.89
C PHE A 393 24.93 22.36 43.44
N GLY A 394 24.21 23.45 43.15
CA GLY A 394 23.80 23.78 41.79
C GLY A 394 23.02 25.07 41.70
N LYS A 395 22.61 25.42 40.48
CA LYS A 395 21.95 26.69 40.18
C LYS A 395 21.27 26.65 38.82
N ARG A 396 20.35 27.59 38.62
CA ARG A 396 19.79 27.91 37.31
C ARG A 396 20.51 29.12 36.72
N THR A 397 20.78 29.08 35.42
CA THR A 397 21.35 30.22 34.70
C THR A 397 20.63 30.37 33.36
N PRO A 398 20.10 31.55 33.02
CA PRO A 398 19.44 31.78 31.73
C PRO A 398 20.33 31.41 30.55
N ILE A 399 19.75 30.88 29.46
CA ILE A 399 20.52 30.54 28.25
C ILE A 399 21.25 31.76 27.70
N GLY A 400 20.63 32.95 27.73
CA GLY A 400 21.22 34.20 27.23
C GLY A 400 22.55 34.60 27.90
N GLU A 401 22.82 34.12 29.13
CA GLU A 401 24.13 34.32 29.77
C GLU A 401 25.25 33.55 29.06
N TYR A 402 24.93 32.40 28.45
CA TYR A 402 25.86 31.60 27.67
C TYR A 402 25.96 32.21 26.27
N THR A 403 26.91 33.12 26.08
CA THR A 403 27.19 33.74 24.78
C THR A 403 27.67 32.71 23.75
N ARG A 404 27.23 32.88 22.50
CA ARG A 404 27.69 32.06 21.37
C ARG A 404 29.20 32.29 21.14
N HIS A 405 29.96 31.21 21.03
CA HIS A 405 31.38 31.21 20.70
C HIS A 405 31.68 30.13 19.65
N GLY A 406 32.87 30.20 19.05
CA GLY A 406 33.31 29.15 18.12
C GLY A 406 33.36 27.77 18.78
N ARG A 407 32.93 26.75 18.06
CA ARG A 407 33.10 25.34 18.47
C ARG A 407 34.58 24.98 18.65
N GLY A 408 34.83 23.94 19.42
CA GLY A 408 36.18 23.42 19.68
C GLY A 408 37.02 24.30 20.61
N THR A 409 36.40 25.29 21.26
CA THR A 409 37.02 26.07 22.34
C THR A 409 36.89 25.32 23.67
N LYS A 410 37.61 25.78 24.70
CA LYS A 410 37.43 25.26 26.08
C LYS A 410 36.07 25.64 26.68
N GLY A 411 35.37 26.60 26.08
CA GLY A 411 34.14 27.15 26.61
C GLY A 411 34.35 28.08 27.80
N MET A 412 33.24 28.60 28.29
CA MET A 412 33.19 29.51 29.41
C MET A 412 32.88 28.77 30.70
N ILE A 413 33.06 29.41 31.85
CA ILE A 413 32.61 28.84 33.12
C ILE A 413 31.08 28.76 33.09
N ALA A 414 30.53 27.58 33.38
CA ALA A 414 29.11 27.31 33.57
C ALA A 414 28.74 27.33 35.05
N ILE A 415 29.63 26.78 35.90
CA ILE A 415 29.56 26.79 37.36
C ILE A 415 30.99 26.71 37.91
N GLN A 416 31.28 27.39 39.01
CA GLN A 416 32.61 27.28 39.65
C GLN A 416 32.73 25.94 40.38
N THR A 417 33.59 25.06 39.87
CA THR A 417 33.99 23.82 40.56
C THR A 417 35.10 24.15 41.56
N SER A 418 34.88 23.77 42.83
CA SER A 418 35.84 23.90 43.94
C SER A 418 35.81 22.62 44.75
N GLU A 419 36.71 22.42 45.71
CA GLU A 419 36.62 21.25 46.63
C GLU A 419 35.26 21.15 47.33
N ARG A 420 34.62 22.30 47.60
CA ARG A 420 33.26 22.34 48.16
C ARG A 420 32.23 21.74 47.20
N ASN A 421 32.27 22.12 45.93
CA ASN A 421 31.27 21.73 44.93
C ASN A 421 31.54 20.35 44.35
N GLY A 422 32.81 20.03 44.12
CA GLY A 422 33.24 18.90 43.31
C GLY A 422 32.96 19.10 41.82
N LYS A 423 33.02 17.99 41.07
CA LYS A 423 32.74 17.93 39.63
C LYS A 423 31.27 18.18 39.31
N VAL A 424 31.01 18.64 38.10
CA VAL A 424 29.65 18.74 37.56
C VAL A 424 29.15 17.35 37.17
N VAL A 425 27.91 17.06 37.52
CA VAL A 425 27.27 15.74 37.33
C VAL A 425 26.15 15.80 36.32
N GLY A 426 25.48 16.96 36.19
CA GLY A 426 24.39 17.12 35.24
C GLY A 426 24.19 18.58 34.84
N ALA A 427 23.75 18.74 33.59
CA ALA A 427 23.21 19.98 33.07
C ALA A 427 21.93 19.64 32.30
N VAL A 428 20.83 20.30 32.63
CA VAL A 428 19.50 20.07 32.02
C VAL A 428 18.84 21.41 31.69
N LEU A 429 18.14 21.47 30.55
CA LEU A 429 17.28 22.59 30.22
C LEU A 429 16.01 22.52 31.06
N VAL A 430 15.63 23.63 31.69
CA VAL A 430 14.46 23.69 32.56
C VAL A 430 13.70 25.01 32.39
N GLU A 431 12.40 24.93 32.62
CA GLU A 431 11.47 26.04 32.74
C GLU A 431 11.07 26.26 34.21
N PRO A 432 10.62 27.45 34.62
CA PRO A 432 10.28 27.72 36.03
C PRO A 432 9.24 26.77 36.65
N ASN A 433 8.35 26.20 35.82
CA ASN A 433 7.27 25.32 36.25
C ASN A 433 7.67 23.84 36.36
N ASP A 434 8.86 23.50 35.87
CA ASP A 434 9.41 22.15 35.90
C ASP A 434 9.71 21.67 37.33
N GLU A 435 9.83 20.35 37.45
CA GLU A 435 10.40 19.71 38.63
C GLU A 435 11.63 18.91 38.20
N ILE A 436 12.60 18.78 39.10
CA ILE A 436 13.79 17.95 38.88
C ILE A 436 13.89 16.87 39.96
N MET A 437 14.53 15.77 39.60
CA MET A 437 14.93 14.70 40.51
C MET A 437 16.44 14.72 40.69
N LEU A 438 16.88 14.71 41.95
CA LEU A 438 18.26 14.61 42.39
C LEU A 438 18.48 13.24 43.01
N ILE A 439 19.55 12.58 42.61
CA ILE A 439 19.77 11.17 42.95
C ILE A 439 21.19 11.02 43.45
N THR A 440 21.36 10.42 44.62
CA THR A 440 22.69 10.17 45.20
C THR A 440 23.15 8.74 44.96
N THR A 441 24.45 8.51 45.04
CA THR A 441 25.06 7.16 45.02
C THR A 441 24.60 6.28 46.19
N GLY A 442 24.09 6.89 47.26
CA GLY A 442 23.48 6.19 48.40
C GLY A 442 22.01 5.82 48.21
N GLY A 443 21.41 6.08 47.03
CA GLY A 443 20.01 5.74 46.74
C GLY A 443 18.99 6.74 47.28
N VAL A 444 19.40 7.94 47.68
CA VAL A 444 18.47 9.00 48.11
C VAL A 444 17.95 9.73 46.88
N LEU A 445 16.62 9.83 46.75
CA LEU A 445 15.93 10.58 45.70
C LEU A 445 15.22 11.80 46.29
N VAL A 446 15.49 12.97 45.72
CA VAL A 446 14.85 14.24 46.12
C VAL A 446 14.23 14.91 44.90
N ARG A 447 12.91 15.16 44.97
CA ARG A 447 12.16 15.91 43.97
C ARG A 447 12.04 17.37 44.40
N THR A 448 12.50 18.30 43.57
CA THR A 448 12.52 19.73 43.87
C THR A 448 11.90 20.52 42.72
N ARG A 449 11.09 21.54 43.04
CA ARG A 449 10.57 22.47 42.03
C ARG A 449 11.67 23.38 41.52
N VAL A 450 11.74 23.55 40.21
CA VAL A 450 12.76 24.38 39.56
C VAL A 450 12.64 25.84 40.00
N SER A 451 11.44 26.36 40.21
CA SER A 451 11.19 27.72 40.74
C SER A 451 11.81 27.99 42.12
N GLU A 452 12.03 26.96 42.94
CA GLU A 452 12.65 27.09 44.27
C GLU A 452 14.18 27.21 44.19
N ILE A 453 14.77 26.87 43.03
CA ILE A 453 16.21 26.90 42.82
C ILE A 453 16.60 28.30 42.36
N ARG A 454 17.63 28.87 42.99
CA ARG A 454 18.06 30.23 42.71
C ARG A 454 18.60 30.37 41.29
N GLU A 455 18.12 31.40 40.60
CA GLU A 455 18.72 31.85 39.34
C GLU A 455 19.94 32.74 39.63
N MET A 456 21.06 32.44 38.97
CA MET A 456 22.35 33.07 39.22
C MET A 456 23.18 33.12 37.93
N GLY A 457 24.11 34.08 37.86
CA GLY A 457 25.09 34.16 36.77
C GLY A 457 25.99 32.93 36.68
N ARG A 458 26.67 32.78 35.54
CA ARG A 458 27.43 31.56 35.23
C ARG A 458 28.62 31.31 36.16
N ALA A 459 29.45 32.33 36.40
CA ALA A 459 30.67 32.22 37.19
C ALA A 459 30.40 32.28 38.71
N THR A 460 29.41 31.55 39.19
CA THR A 460 29.06 31.42 40.62
C THR A 460 29.14 29.96 41.07
N GLN A 461 29.20 29.71 42.38
CA GLN A 461 29.26 28.35 42.94
C GLN A 461 27.87 27.71 43.15
N GLY A 462 26.78 28.46 42.94
CA GLY A 462 25.43 27.98 43.18
C GLY A 462 25.05 27.85 44.66
N VAL A 463 23.88 27.26 44.89
CA VAL A 463 23.26 27.01 46.19
C VAL A 463 23.16 25.51 46.46
N THR A 464 22.89 25.12 47.70
CA THR A 464 22.63 23.72 48.04
C THR A 464 21.32 23.28 47.41
N LEU A 465 21.37 22.24 46.57
CA LEU A 465 20.20 21.56 46.01
C LEU A 465 19.76 20.39 46.88
N ILE A 466 20.74 19.65 47.40
CA ILE A 466 20.56 18.48 48.28
C ILE A 466 21.73 18.41 49.26
N ALA A 467 21.45 18.04 50.50
CA ALA A 467 22.49 17.65 51.44
C ALA A 467 22.90 16.19 51.15
N VAL A 468 24.17 15.98 50.82
CA VAL A 468 24.73 14.64 50.62
C VAL A 468 25.32 14.12 51.93
N ASP A 469 25.08 12.84 52.23
CA ASP A 469 25.65 12.18 53.41
C ASP A 469 27.15 11.90 53.21
N GLU A 470 27.89 11.75 54.31
CA GLU A 470 29.33 11.50 54.27
C GLU A 470 29.65 10.21 53.50
N GLY A 471 30.54 10.31 52.50
CA GLY A 471 30.89 9.20 51.60
C GLY A 471 29.92 8.96 50.44
N THR A 472 28.83 9.74 50.34
CA THR A 472 27.90 9.71 49.19
C THR A 472 28.07 10.96 48.34
N THR A 473 27.71 10.85 47.06
CA THR A 473 27.72 11.97 46.11
C THR A 473 26.43 11.99 45.31
N LEU A 474 26.08 13.15 44.78
CA LEU A 474 25.06 13.27 43.75
C LEU A 474 25.55 12.53 42.50
N SER A 475 24.79 11.55 42.04
CA SER A 475 25.11 10.74 40.86
C SER A 475 24.44 11.26 39.60
N ARG A 476 23.26 11.89 39.71
CA ARG A 476 22.49 12.37 38.55
C ARG A 476 21.48 13.45 38.90
N VAL A 477 21.18 14.27 37.90
CA VAL A 477 20.04 15.19 37.89
C VAL A 477 19.22 14.97 36.64
N GLN A 478 17.91 14.82 36.79
CA GLN A 478 16.98 14.60 35.69
C GLN A 478 15.77 15.52 35.82
N ARG A 479 15.24 16.01 34.69
CA ARG A 479 14.00 16.78 34.64
C ARG A 479 12.80 15.82 34.68
N VAL A 480 11.80 16.13 35.49
CA VAL A 480 10.60 15.29 35.63
C VAL A 480 9.58 15.67 34.56
N VAL A 481 9.33 14.75 33.64
CA VAL A 481 8.51 15.00 32.43
C VAL A 481 7.00 14.74 32.65
N GLU A 482 6.57 14.26 33.82
CA GLU A 482 5.16 13.90 34.07
C GLU A 482 4.18 15.10 33.99
N ARG A 483 4.65 16.35 34.20
CA ARG A 483 3.81 17.56 34.09
C ARG A 483 3.61 18.00 32.65
N ASP A 484 4.68 18.02 31.85
CA ASP A 484 4.66 18.46 30.46
C ASP A 484 3.71 17.63 29.60
N ALA A 485 3.64 16.32 29.84
CA ALA A 485 2.78 15.41 29.09
C ALA A 485 1.28 15.69 29.31
N ALA A 486 0.92 16.20 30.49
CA ALA A 486 -0.46 16.56 30.81
C ALA A 486 -0.84 17.91 30.17
N GLU A 487 0.08 18.88 30.12
CA GLU A 487 -0.17 20.21 29.53
C GLU A 487 -0.05 20.22 28.00
N ASN A 488 1.01 19.64 27.41
CA ASN A 488 1.19 19.58 25.94
C ASN A 488 0.13 18.73 25.26
N GLY A 489 -0.36 17.72 25.98
CA GLY A 489 -1.44 16.90 25.50
C GLY A 489 -2.74 17.69 25.25
N ASP A 490 -3.01 18.74 26.03
CA ASP A 490 -4.22 19.55 25.84
C ASP A 490 -4.08 20.45 24.60
N ALA A 491 -2.87 20.94 24.30
CA ALA A 491 -2.58 21.77 23.11
C ALA A 491 -2.61 20.97 21.79
N GLU A 492 -2.03 19.76 21.74
CA GLU A 492 -2.02 18.94 20.52
C GLU A 492 -3.43 18.43 20.15
N LEU A 493 -4.31 18.19 21.13
CA LEU A 493 -5.70 17.81 20.90
C LEU A 493 -6.58 18.97 20.39
N GLU A 494 -6.34 20.20 20.85
CA GLU A 494 -7.00 21.39 20.26
C GLU A 494 -6.58 21.57 18.79
N THR A 495 -5.32 21.30 18.47
CA THR A 495 -4.79 21.38 17.11
C THR A 495 -5.34 20.26 16.22
N ALA A 496 -5.50 19.04 16.75
CA ALA A 496 -6.13 17.92 16.05
C ALA A 496 -7.64 18.12 15.85
N ALA A 497 -8.34 18.73 16.82
CA ALA A 497 -9.75 19.10 16.67
C ALA A 497 -9.96 20.24 15.67
N ALA A 498 -9.02 21.20 15.59
CA ALA A 498 -9.03 22.26 14.59
C ALA A 498 -8.73 21.74 13.18
N ASN A 499 -7.83 20.76 13.02
CA ASN A 499 -7.53 20.14 11.73
C ASN A 499 -8.60 19.13 11.27
N ALA A 500 -9.42 18.59 12.18
CA ALA A 500 -10.58 17.77 11.84
C ALA A 500 -11.79 18.58 11.32
N LEU A 501 -11.77 19.90 11.48
CA LEU A 501 -12.73 20.84 10.90
C LEU A 501 -12.03 21.66 9.81
N GLY A 502 -11.93 21.07 8.61
CA GLY A 502 -11.60 21.84 7.40
C GLY A 502 -12.56 23.04 7.21
N PRO A 503 -12.20 24.03 6.38
CA PRO A 503 -13.02 25.22 6.18
C PRO A 503 -14.40 24.78 5.67
N VAL A 504 -15.42 24.92 6.52
CA VAL A 504 -16.81 24.75 6.13
C VAL A 504 -17.13 25.89 5.18
N GLY A 505 -17.15 25.59 3.87
CA GLY A 505 -17.67 26.50 2.86
C GLY A 505 -19.13 26.85 3.18
N PRO A 506 -19.60 28.05 2.81
CA PRO A 506 -20.97 28.46 3.11
C PRO A 506 -21.95 27.52 2.40
N MET A 507 -22.88 26.95 3.17
CA MET A 507 -23.97 26.09 2.68
C MET A 507 -24.80 26.83 1.63
N PRO A 508 -25.25 26.17 0.54
CA PRO A 508 -26.14 26.78 -0.42
C PRO A 508 -27.53 26.99 0.20
N ASN A 509 -28.10 28.16 -0.07
CA ASN A 509 -29.42 28.55 0.33
C ASN A 509 -30.43 27.96 -0.67
N GLU A 510 -31.06 26.83 -0.33
CA GLU A 510 -32.17 26.30 -1.13
C GLU A 510 -33.46 27.09 -0.83
N ARG A 511 -33.69 28.10 -1.65
CA ARG A 511 -35.02 28.55 -2.04
C ARG A 511 -35.04 28.49 -3.56
N ASP A 512 -35.74 27.49 -4.10
CA ASP A 512 -36.36 27.65 -5.40
C ASP A 512 -37.74 27.01 -5.38
N GLU A 513 -38.64 27.77 -5.97
CA GLU A 513 -40.08 27.68 -5.98
C GLU A 513 -40.53 26.51 -6.87
N ILE A 514 -41.50 25.73 -6.39
CA ILE A 514 -42.36 24.91 -7.25
C ILE A 514 -43.79 25.31 -6.94
N GLU A 515 -44.36 26.09 -7.85
CA GLU A 515 -45.80 26.20 -8.04
C GLU A 515 -46.32 24.83 -8.50
N ASP A 516 -47.27 24.25 -7.78
CA ASP A 516 -48.32 23.50 -8.45
C ASP A 516 -49.67 23.75 -7.77
N ASP A 517 -50.61 24.02 -8.64
CA ASP A 517 -51.95 24.51 -8.44
C ASP A 517 -52.86 23.30 -8.20
N THR A 518 -53.71 23.35 -7.18
CA THR A 518 -55.11 22.89 -7.17
C THR A 518 -55.58 22.60 -5.75
N ALA A 519 -56.44 23.50 -5.27
CA ALA A 519 -57.29 23.26 -4.13
C ALA A 519 -58.65 22.68 -4.57
N ASP A 520 -59.10 21.71 -3.78
CA ASP A 520 -60.47 21.56 -3.29
C ASP A 520 -61.57 21.10 -4.26
N ARG A 521 -62.05 19.86 -4.06
CA ARG A 521 -63.48 19.54 -3.89
C ARG A 521 -63.68 18.31 -3.02
N GLY A 522 -64.14 18.54 -1.78
CA GLY A 522 -65.39 17.99 -1.24
C GLY A 522 -65.57 16.48 -0.96
N PRO A 523 -66.56 16.12 -0.13
CA PRO A 523 -66.51 15.01 0.81
C PRO A 523 -67.47 13.85 0.46
N GLU A 524 -67.41 12.73 1.18
CA GLU A 524 -68.54 11.97 1.76
C GLU A 524 -68.14 10.54 2.15
N ASP A 525 -68.66 10.13 3.32
CA ASP A 525 -69.17 8.80 3.73
C ASP A 525 -68.28 7.56 3.54
N GLY A 526 -68.15 6.64 4.50
CA GLY A 526 -69.03 6.18 5.55
C GLY A 526 -68.78 4.68 5.73
N ASP A 527 -69.01 4.16 6.95
CA ASP A 527 -68.98 2.74 7.34
C ASP A 527 -67.66 1.97 7.11
N GLY A 528 -67.18 1.13 8.03
CA GLY A 528 -67.82 0.49 9.16
C GLY A 528 -67.23 -0.91 9.26
N THR A 529 -66.98 -1.35 10.50
CA THR A 529 -66.88 -2.77 10.92
C THR A 529 -65.73 -3.59 10.29
N SER A 530 -65.14 -4.61 10.90
CA SER A 530 -65.29 -5.35 12.15
C SER A 530 -64.20 -6.43 12.12
N ASP A 531 -63.82 -6.90 13.31
CA ASP A 531 -63.33 -8.26 13.61
C ASP A 531 -62.05 -8.74 12.91
N GLY A 532 -61.15 -9.45 13.56
CA GLY A 532 -61.16 -10.12 14.85
C GLY A 532 -59.92 -11.00 14.92
N SER A 533 -59.44 -11.21 16.15
CA SER A 533 -59.15 -12.54 16.73
C SER A 533 -58.25 -13.48 15.90
N ASP A 534 -57.08 -13.89 16.35
CA ASP A 534 -56.75 -14.69 17.55
C ASP A 534 -56.01 -15.93 17.03
N GLY A 535 -55.18 -16.53 17.89
CA GLY A 535 -54.64 -17.89 17.71
C GLY A 535 -53.19 -17.88 17.23
N ASP A 536 -52.18 -17.91 18.11
CA ASP A 536 -51.84 -18.94 19.10
C ASP A 536 -51.43 -20.29 18.48
N GLY A 537 -50.33 -20.84 19.00
CA GLY A 537 -50.11 -22.29 19.05
C GLY A 537 -48.90 -22.87 18.31
N GLY A 538 -47.96 -23.38 19.12
CA GLY A 538 -47.25 -24.65 18.89
C GLY A 538 -45.86 -24.53 18.26
N ASP A 539 -44.76 -24.61 19.01
CA ASP A 539 -44.20 -25.78 19.72
C ASP A 539 -43.59 -26.84 18.79
N GLY A 540 -42.38 -27.30 19.13
CA GLY A 540 -41.63 -28.30 18.39
C GLY A 540 -40.12 -28.22 18.58
N GLY A 541 -39.62 -28.70 19.73
CA GLY A 541 -38.21 -28.97 19.95
C GLY A 541 -37.69 -30.17 19.14
N ASP A 542 -36.37 -30.26 18.94
CA ASP A 542 -35.51 -31.20 19.68
C ASP A 542 -34.01 -30.95 19.33
N PRO A 543 -33.06 -31.35 20.21
CA PRO A 543 -31.61 -31.20 20.04
C PRO A 543 -30.92 -32.52 19.65
N ASN A 544 -29.76 -32.42 18.99
CA ASN A 544 -28.63 -33.39 18.95
C ASN A 544 -27.65 -32.92 17.86
N GLY A 545 -26.34 -33.10 17.92
CA GLY A 545 -25.50 -33.89 18.80
C GLY A 545 -24.02 -33.64 18.43
N ALA A 546 -23.14 -34.20 19.25
CA ALA A 546 -21.69 -34.05 19.20
C ALA A 546 -21.01 -34.53 17.91
N GLY A 547 -19.86 -33.93 17.63
CA GLY A 547 -18.82 -34.33 16.68
C GLY A 547 -17.59 -33.47 16.87
#